data_AF-A0A3D2VD99-F1
#
_entry.id   AF-A0A3D2VD99-F1
#
_cell.length_a   1.000
_cell.length_b   1.000
_cell.length_c   1.000
_cell.angle_alpha   90.00
_cell.angle_beta   90.00
_cell.angle_gamma   90.00
#
_symmetry.space_group_name_H-M   'P 1'
#
loop_
_entity.id
_entity.type
_entity.pdbx_description
1 polymer ?
#
loop_
_entity_poly.entity_id
_entity_poly.type
_entity_poly.pdbx_seq_one_letter_code
_entity_poly.pdbx_strand_id
1 'polypeptide(L)'
;MGKDKDRNLQGFSTRAIHAGYDPTSHHGALNPPVYLNATYTFESIAQGQQRFSGEAPGYVYARVGNPTQSVLENRLASLEGGEAAVAVASGIGAITALLWSFIRSGDEIIADKTLYGCTFAFMEHGLSRFGIKVHFVDLTEPSTLASAMTPQTRFVFFETPTNPNMRVINIREVSEAAHAHGARVIVDNTYGTPYLQRPMECGADFVVHSMTKYLSGQGDLIAGAVIGSADDMLTVRTIGLKDMTGAVLSPFDSFLLLRGIKTLELRMVRHCESALTLAREIESHPQV
;
A
#
# COMPACT_ATOMS: atom_id res chain seq x y z
N MET A 1 -32.86 18.56 1.89
CA MET A 1 -32.50 17.63 0.80
C MET A 1 -31.21 16.95 1.22
N GLY A 2 -31.09 15.65 1.44
CA GLY A 2 -31.96 14.48 1.37
C GLY A 2 -31.01 13.33 1.73
N LYS A 3 -31.45 12.44 2.63
CA LYS A 3 -30.66 11.34 3.17
C LYS A 3 -30.23 10.39 2.04
N ASP A 4 -28.93 10.32 1.75
CA ASP A 4 -28.36 9.31 0.84
C ASP A 4 -26.88 9.06 1.21
N LYS A 5 -26.59 8.94 2.52
CA LYS A 5 -25.23 8.80 3.06
C LYS A 5 -24.58 7.43 2.77
N ASP A 6 -25.36 6.47 2.31
CA ASP A 6 -24.88 5.16 1.86
C ASP A 6 -25.29 4.92 0.41
N ARG A 7 -24.69 5.67 -0.52
CA ARG A 7 -24.60 5.12 -1.88
C ARG A 7 -23.73 3.89 -1.77
N ASN A 8 -24.35 2.72 -1.86
CA ASN A 8 -23.68 1.44 -1.90
C ASN A 8 -22.84 1.36 -3.20
N LEU A 9 -21.66 2.00 -3.19
CA LEU A 9 -20.76 2.09 -4.34
C LEU A 9 -20.17 0.70 -4.59
N GLN A 10 -20.84 -0.14 -5.38
CA GLN A 10 -20.42 -1.55 -5.52
C GLN A 10 -19.35 -1.77 -6.61
N GLY A 11 -19.45 -1.06 -7.74
CA GLY A 11 -18.53 -1.26 -8.88
C GLY A 11 -17.10 -0.76 -8.62
N PHE A 12 -16.10 -1.48 -9.13
CA PHE A 12 -14.68 -1.08 -9.03
C PHE A 12 -14.43 0.30 -9.63
N SER A 13 -14.77 0.51 -10.91
CA SER A 13 -14.66 1.83 -11.57
C SER A 13 -15.38 2.94 -10.80
N THR A 14 -16.58 2.67 -10.30
CA THR A 14 -17.35 3.64 -9.51
C THR A 14 -16.59 4.04 -8.24
N ARG A 15 -16.03 3.07 -7.51
CA ARG A 15 -15.21 3.33 -6.32
C ARG A 15 -13.90 4.03 -6.66
N ALA A 16 -13.23 3.66 -7.75
CA ALA A 16 -12.00 4.29 -8.22
C ALA A 16 -12.17 5.77 -8.58
N ILE A 17 -13.40 6.18 -8.94
CA ILE A 17 -13.73 7.58 -9.24
C ILE A 17 -14.23 8.33 -8.00
N HIS A 18 -15.08 7.70 -7.19
CA HIS A 18 -15.90 8.42 -6.19
C HIS A 18 -15.57 8.09 -4.73
N ALA A 19 -14.97 6.93 -4.41
CA ALA A 19 -14.74 6.55 -3.02
C ALA A 19 -13.87 7.60 -2.30
N GLY A 20 -14.20 7.86 -1.03
CA GLY A 20 -13.49 8.80 -0.17
C GLY A 20 -13.81 10.29 -0.39
N TYR A 21 -14.74 10.66 -1.29
CA TYR A 21 -15.04 12.07 -1.56
C TYR A 21 -16.53 12.37 -1.75
N ASP A 22 -17.01 13.41 -1.07
CA ASP A 22 -18.35 13.98 -1.24
C ASP A 22 -18.24 15.50 -1.55
N PRO A 23 -18.57 15.93 -2.78
CA PRO A 23 -18.58 17.34 -3.18
C PRO A 23 -19.42 18.25 -2.26
N THR A 24 -20.48 17.74 -1.64
CA THR A 24 -21.40 18.55 -0.83
C THR A 24 -20.74 19.07 0.46
N SER A 25 -19.71 18.38 0.94
CA SER A 25 -18.88 18.82 2.07
C SER A 25 -17.76 19.80 1.67
N HIS A 26 -17.62 20.12 0.38
CA HIS A 26 -16.53 20.91 -0.19
C HIS A 26 -17.05 22.00 -1.14
N HIS A 27 -18.09 22.74 -0.73
CA HIS A 27 -18.69 23.82 -1.52
C HIS A 27 -19.18 23.42 -2.92
N GLY A 28 -19.49 22.13 -3.14
CA GLY A 28 -19.91 21.60 -4.43
C GLY A 28 -18.77 21.41 -5.43
N ALA A 29 -17.50 21.52 -5.01
CA ALA A 29 -16.37 21.23 -5.87
C ALA A 29 -16.40 19.75 -6.30
N LEU A 30 -16.52 19.48 -7.61
CA LEU A 30 -16.58 18.11 -8.11
C LEU A 30 -15.25 17.37 -7.94
N ASN A 31 -14.14 18.08 -8.09
CA ASN A 31 -12.81 17.54 -7.89
C ASN A 31 -12.33 17.93 -6.48
N PRO A 32 -11.73 17.00 -5.69
CA PRO A 32 -11.16 17.35 -4.40
C PRO A 32 -10.17 18.51 -4.52
N PRO A 33 -10.29 19.56 -3.69
CA PRO A 33 -9.30 20.62 -3.61
C PRO A 33 -7.91 20.08 -3.23
N VAL A 34 -6.87 20.76 -3.71
CA VAL A 34 -5.48 20.43 -3.35
C VAL A 34 -5.06 21.28 -2.15
N TYR A 35 -4.87 20.66 -1.00
CA TYR A 35 -4.44 21.31 0.24
C TYR A 35 -2.91 21.39 0.25
N LEU A 36 -2.35 22.39 -0.46
CA LEU A 36 -0.91 22.66 -0.55
C LEU A 36 -0.40 23.49 0.63
N ASN A 37 -0.50 22.94 1.84
CA ASN A 37 -0.04 23.58 3.07
C ASN A 37 0.68 22.58 3.98
N ALA A 38 1.58 23.09 4.82
CA ALA A 38 2.31 22.28 5.79
C ALA A 38 1.62 22.20 7.16
N THR A 39 1.04 23.30 7.65
CA THR A 39 0.43 23.39 8.98
C THR A 39 -1.04 23.79 8.88
N TYR A 40 -1.82 23.47 9.91
CA TYR A 40 -3.22 23.87 10.04
C TYR A 40 -3.40 24.78 11.25
N THR A 41 -4.28 25.78 11.12
CA THR A 41 -4.65 26.66 12.22
C THR A 41 -5.75 26.04 13.08
N PHE A 42 -5.91 26.57 14.29
CA PHE A 42 -6.95 26.18 15.23
C PHE A 42 -7.77 27.41 15.62
N GLU A 43 -9.06 27.20 15.87
CA GLU A 43 -9.97 28.26 16.35
C GLU A 43 -9.66 28.66 17.80
N SER A 44 -9.06 27.76 18.58
CA SER A 44 -8.62 28.00 19.95
C SER A 44 -7.46 27.09 20.35
N ILE A 45 -6.73 27.46 21.40
CA ILE A 45 -5.68 26.63 22.00
C ILE A 45 -6.27 25.27 22.46
N ALA A 46 -7.47 25.27 23.04
CA ALA A 46 -8.15 24.07 23.49
C ALA A 46 -8.43 23.10 22.33
N GLN A 47 -8.92 23.61 21.19
CA GLN A 47 -9.10 22.79 19.99
C GLN A 47 -7.76 22.23 19.48
N GLY A 48 -6.70 23.04 19.52
CA GLY A 48 -5.35 22.57 19.21
C GLY A 48 -4.95 21.38 20.08
N GLN A 49 -5.05 21.51 21.41
CA GLN A 49 -4.70 20.45 22.36
C GLN A 49 -5.48 19.15 22.11
N GLN A 50 -6.80 19.24 21.91
CA GLN A 50 -7.65 18.08 21.64
C GLN A 50 -7.26 17.36 20.33
N ARG A 51 -6.85 18.10 19.29
CA ARG A 51 -6.37 17.48 18.05
C ARG A 51 -5.00 16.82 18.21
N PHE A 52 -4.09 17.45 18.97
CA PHE A 52 -2.78 16.86 19.26
C PHE A 52 -2.88 15.60 20.12
N SER A 53 -3.84 15.51 21.06
CA SER A 53 -4.08 14.32 21.88
C SER A 53 -4.93 13.24 21.19
N GLY A 54 -5.51 13.54 20.02
CA GLY A 54 -6.38 12.62 19.28
C GLY A 54 -7.83 12.58 19.79
N GLU A 55 -8.20 13.45 20.74
CA GLU A 55 -9.56 13.56 21.29
C GLU A 55 -10.55 14.24 20.35
N ALA A 56 -10.06 15.05 19.40
CA ALA A 56 -10.88 15.70 18.39
C ALA A 56 -10.36 15.40 16.97
N PRO A 57 -11.26 15.18 16.00
CA PRO A 57 -10.87 15.01 14.62
C PRO A 57 -10.30 16.31 14.03
N GLY A 58 -9.41 16.15 13.06
CA GLY A 58 -8.90 17.24 12.25
C GLY A 58 -7.40 17.15 12.02
N TYR A 59 -6.92 18.09 11.23
CA TYR A 59 -5.53 18.15 10.83
C TYR A 59 -4.75 19.13 11.70
N VAL A 60 -3.47 18.83 11.86
CA VAL A 60 -2.50 19.58 12.68
C VAL A 60 -1.29 19.93 11.84
N TYR A 61 -0.69 18.91 11.20
CA TYR A 61 0.53 19.05 10.40
C TYR A 61 0.54 18.02 9.26
N ALA A 62 0.88 18.45 8.05
CA ALA A 62 0.70 17.69 6.80
C ALA A 62 1.51 16.39 6.74
N ARG A 63 2.64 16.30 7.45
CA ARG A 63 3.41 15.04 7.61
C ARG A 63 2.59 13.92 8.26
N VAL A 64 1.61 14.26 9.11
CA VAL A 64 0.78 13.29 9.84
C VAL A 64 -0.54 13.06 9.11
N GLY A 65 -1.12 14.11 8.54
CA GLY A 65 -2.33 14.00 7.72
C GLY A 65 -2.62 15.25 6.90
N ASN A 66 -3.20 15.05 5.73
CA ASN A 66 -3.60 16.10 4.79
C ASN A 66 -4.94 15.72 4.12
N PRO A 67 -5.91 16.65 3.96
CA PRO A 67 -7.22 16.31 3.39
C PRO A 67 -7.16 15.71 1.99
N THR A 68 -6.29 16.21 1.10
CA THR A 68 -6.12 15.65 -0.24
C THR A 68 -5.60 14.21 -0.18
N GLN A 69 -4.64 13.97 0.71
CA GLN A 69 -4.08 12.63 0.94
C GLN A 69 -5.10 11.69 1.57
N SER A 70 -5.94 12.15 2.50
CA SER A 70 -6.97 11.31 3.13
C SER A 70 -8.02 10.83 2.14
N VAL A 71 -8.37 11.62 1.12
CA VAL A 71 -9.23 11.16 0.02
C VAL A 71 -8.57 10.02 -0.76
N LEU A 72 -7.27 10.14 -1.05
CA LEU A 72 -6.49 9.08 -1.71
C LEU A 72 -6.43 7.81 -0.86
N GLU A 73 -6.11 7.93 0.42
CA GLU A 73 -5.97 6.80 1.35
C GLU A 73 -7.29 6.04 1.51
N ASN A 74 -8.40 6.75 1.74
CA ASN A 74 -9.73 6.15 1.82
C ASN A 74 -10.11 5.40 0.53
N ARG A 75 -9.72 5.94 -0.62
CA ARG A 75 -9.96 5.30 -1.91
C ARG A 75 -9.14 4.04 -2.07
N LEU A 76 -7.85 4.07 -1.72
CA LEU A 76 -6.97 2.91 -1.79
C LEU A 76 -7.46 1.77 -0.87
N ALA A 77 -7.81 2.10 0.38
CA ALA A 77 -8.38 1.15 1.33
C ALA A 77 -9.63 0.48 0.75
N SER A 78 -10.57 1.27 0.22
CA SER A 78 -11.75 0.77 -0.47
C SER A 78 -11.39 -0.18 -1.62
N LEU A 79 -10.46 0.20 -2.50
CA LEU A 79 -10.13 -0.59 -3.70
C LEU A 79 -9.45 -1.93 -3.38
N GLU A 80 -8.57 -1.97 -2.38
CA GLU A 80 -7.89 -3.20 -1.92
C GLU A 80 -8.75 -4.08 -1.00
N GLY A 81 -9.83 -3.53 -0.43
CA GLY A 81 -10.63 -4.22 0.57
C GLY A 81 -10.03 -4.19 1.98
N GLY A 82 -9.17 -3.20 2.26
CA GLY A 82 -8.62 -2.94 3.59
C GLY A 82 -9.45 -1.91 4.36
N GLU A 83 -9.21 -1.81 5.67
CA GLU A 83 -9.91 -0.86 6.54
C GLU A 83 -9.34 0.56 6.41
N ALA A 84 -8.03 0.68 6.24
CA ALA A 84 -7.33 1.96 6.12
C ALA A 84 -6.10 1.86 5.22
N ALA A 85 -5.56 3.02 4.83
CA ALA A 85 -4.32 3.11 4.09
C ALA A 85 -3.44 4.29 4.58
N VAL A 86 -2.14 4.18 4.36
CA VAL A 86 -1.16 5.25 4.55
C VAL A 86 -0.41 5.46 3.24
N ALA A 87 -0.53 6.66 2.67
CA ALA A 87 0.20 7.05 1.47
C ALA A 87 1.54 7.72 1.84
N VAL A 88 2.58 7.42 1.08
CA VAL A 88 3.97 7.81 1.36
C VAL A 88 4.73 8.15 0.09
N ALA A 89 5.93 8.73 0.24
CA ALA A 89 6.72 9.32 -0.84
C ALA A 89 7.24 8.32 -1.89
N SER A 90 7.26 7.02 -1.62
CA SER A 90 7.70 6.00 -2.60
C SER A 90 7.30 4.59 -2.18
N GLY A 91 7.38 3.61 -3.09
CA GLY A 91 7.20 2.18 -2.75
C GLY A 91 8.16 1.68 -1.67
N ILE A 92 9.44 2.10 -1.71
CA ILE A 92 10.40 1.79 -0.62
C ILE A 92 10.00 2.51 0.67
N GLY A 93 9.46 3.73 0.58
CA GLY A 93 8.87 4.42 1.73
C GLY A 93 7.74 3.60 2.37
N ALA A 94 6.93 2.90 1.58
CA ALA A 94 5.82 2.08 2.08
C ALA A 94 6.35 0.85 2.82
N ILE A 95 7.27 0.11 2.19
CA ILE A 95 7.89 -1.08 2.78
C ILE A 95 8.64 -0.73 4.08
N THR A 96 9.45 0.33 4.04
CA THR A 96 10.25 0.74 5.22
C THR A 96 9.39 1.32 6.33
N ALA A 97 8.38 2.16 6.02
CA ALA A 97 7.48 2.67 7.05
C ALA A 97 6.68 1.54 7.71
N LEU A 98 6.19 0.57 6.94
CA LEU A 98 5.51 -0.61 7.49
C LEU A 98 6.44 -1.39 8.42
N LEU A 99 7.61 -1.80 7.92
CA LEU A 99 8.51 -2.66 8.68
C LEU A 99 9.03 -1.96 9.94
N TRP A 100 9.50 -0.71 9.85
CA TRP A 100 9.99 0.04 11.01
C TRP A 100 8.94 0.37 12.06
N SER A 101 7.65 0.19 11.76
CA SER A 101 6.59 0.37 12.74
C SER A 101 6.46 -0.80 13.72
N PHE A 102 6.93 -1.99 13.34
CA PHE A 102 6.63 -3.22 14.07
C PHE A 102 7.86 -4.05 14.42
N ILE A 103 8.92 -4.01 13.60
CA ILE A 103 10.11 -4.83 13.85
C ILE A 103 11.03 -4.19 14.89
N ARG A 104 11.71 -5.04 15.64
CA ARG A 104 12.77 -4.68 16.60
C ARG A 104 13.92 -5.67 16.52
N SER A 105 15.11 -5.24 16.97
CA SER A 105 16.30 -6.10 17.01
C SER A 105 16.00 -7.47 17.61
N GLY A 106 16.46 -8.53 16.94
CA GLY A 106 16.20 -9.93 17.28
C GLY A 106 14.97 -10.55 16.59
N ASP A 107 14.13 -9.76 15.92
CA ASP A 107 13.05 -10.30 15.09
C ASP A 107 13.59 -10.87 13.76
N GLU A 108 12.82 -11.79 13.19
CA GLU A 108 13.10 -12.42 11.90
C GLU A 108 12.01 -12.11 10.87
N ILE A 109 12.43 -11.97 9.61
CA ILE A 109 11.55 -11.85 8.45
C ILE A 109 11.86 -13.01 7.50
N ILE A 110 10.82 -13.66 6.98
CA ILE A 110 10.95 -14.56 5.85
C ILE A 110 10.55 -13.80 4.60
N ALA A 111 11.37 -13.82 3.56
CA ALA A 111 11.06 -13.17 2.29
C ALA A 111 11.20 -14.15 1.12
N ASP A 112 10.44 -13.97 0.04
CA ASP A 112 10.70 -14.75 -1.17
C ASP A 112 12.12 -14.47 -1.69
N LYS A 113 12.76 -15.50 -2.25
CA LYS A 113 14.11 -15.43 -2.83
C LYS A 113 14.24 -14.45 -4.00
N THR A 114 13.14 -14.02 -4.61
CA THR A 114 13.10 -13.08 -5.73
C THR A 114 12.30 -11.85 -5.34
N LEU A 115 13.00 -10.73 -5.15
CA LEU A 115 12.42 -9.44 -4.79
C LEU A 115 12.93 -8.33 -5.71
N TYR A 116 12.22 -7.21 -5.73
CA TYR A 116 12.72 -5.96 -6.24
C TYR A 116 14.07 -5.59 -5.59
N GLY A 117 15.04 -5.19 -6.42
CA GLY A 117 16.43 -5.03 -6.00
C GLY A 117 16.65 -4.08 -4.81
N CYS A 118 15.90 -2.97 -4.72
CA CYS A 118 16.01 -2.09 -3.55
C CYS A 118 15.38 -2.68 -2.28
N THR A 119 14.33 -3.50 -2.42
CA THR A 119 13.73 -4.24 -1.31
C THR A 119 14.72 -5.28 -0.78
N PHE A 120 15.34 -6.04 -1.69
CA PHE A 120 16.41 -6.98 -1.35
C PHE A 120 17.56 -6.28 -0.61
N ALA A 121 18.09 -5.17 -1.17
CA ALA A 121 19.19 -4.45 -0.55
C ALA A 121 18.82 -3.89 0.83
N PHE A 122 17.59 -3.39 1.00
CA PHE A 122 17.10 -2.94 2.31
C PHE A 122 17.02 -4.11 3.31
N MET A 123 16.48 -5.25 2.91
CA MET A 123 16.34 -6.42 3.79
C MET A 123 17.67 -7.07 4.13
N GLU A 124 18.54 -7.28 3.15
CA GLU A 124 19.83 -7.97 3.34
C GLU A 124 20.87 -7.06 4.01
N HIS A 125 21.00 -5.81 3.56
CA HIS A 125 22.07 -4.93 4.02
C HIS A 125 21.61 -3.83 4.98
N GLY A 126 20.34 -3.42 4.90
CA GLY A 126 19.77 -2.41 5.78
C GLY A 126 19.40 -3.01 7.13
N LEU A 127 18.46 -3.95 7.14
CA LEU A 127 17.89 -4.55 8.34
C LEU A 127 18.94 -5.33 9.18
N SER A 128 19.90 -6.00 8.54
CA SER A 128 20.98 -6.71 9.23
C SER A 128 21.83 -5.83 10.13
N ARG A 129 21.99 -4.54 9.79
CA ARG A 129 22.70 -3.55 10.64
C ARG A 129 21.97 -3.23 11.94
N PHE A 130 20.67 -3.52 12.01
CA PHE A 130 19.81 -3.28 13.18
C PHE A 130 19.45 -4.56 13.93
N GLY A 131 20.18 -5.65 13.69
CA GLY A 131 19.97 -6.92 14.39
C GLY A 131 18.70 -7.67 13.96
N ILE A 132 18.14 -7.34 12.80
CA ILE A 132 17.03 -8.06 12.19
C ILE A 132 17.62 -9.09 11.23
N LYS A 133 17.10 -10.31 11.28
CA LYS A 133 17.55 -11.40 10.40
C LYS A 133 16.51 -11.68 9.33
N VAL A 134 16.95 -11.82 8.09
CA VAL A 134 16.08 -12.10 6.95
C VAL A 134 16.44 -13.46 6.36
N HIS A 135 15.42 -14.28 6.14
CA HIS A 135 15.52 -15.60 5.53
C HIS A 135 14.89 -15.56 4.15
N PHE A 136 15.71 -15.74 3.11
CA PHE A 136 15.22 -15.83 1.74
C PHE A 136 14.86 -17.28 1.40
N VAL A 137 13.59 -17.53 1.08
CA VAL A 137 13.05 -18.88 0.80
C VAL A 137 12.25 -18.88 -0.50
N ASP A 138 12.02 -20.05 -1.09
CA ASP A 138 11.15 -20.16 -2.27
C ASP A 138 9.69 -20.30 -1.83
N LEU A 139 8.95 -19.19 -1.82
CA LEU A 139 7.56 -19.19 -1.38
C LEU A 139 6.57 -19.74 -2.41
N THR A 140 7.03 -20.19 -3.58
CA THR A 140 6.17 -20.96 -4.49
C THR A 140 5.87 -22.37 -3.98
N GLU A 141 6.66 -22.84 -3.01
CA GLU A 141 6.50 -24.13 -2.33
C GLU A 141 6.19 -23.89 -0.84
N PRO A 142 4.90 -23.87 -0.43
CA PRO A 142 4.51 -23.51 0.94
C PRO A 142 5.15 -24.36 2.04
N SER A 143 5.55 -25.61 1.75
CA SER A 143 6.26 -26.46 2.71
C SER A 143 7.62 -25.91 3.14
N THR A 144 8.26 -25.09 2.30
CA THR A 144 9.55 -24.46 2.62
C THR A 144 9.41 -23.37 3.68
N LEU A 145 8.26 -22.68 3.70
CA LEU A 145 7.97 -21.63 4.68
C LEU A 145 7.99 -22.21 6.09
N ALA A 146 7.20 -23.26 6.35
CA ALA A 146 7.07 -23.86 7.68
C ALA A 146 8.43 -24.30 8.27
N SER A 147 9.35 -24.79 7.42
CA SER A 147 10.69 -25.21 7.85
C SER A 147 11.61 -24.04 8.21
N ALA A 148 11.32 -22.83 7.72
CA ALA A 148 12.10 -21.62 7.96
C ALA A 148 11.55 -20.76 9.11
N MET A 149 10.33 -21.01 9.57
CA MET A 149 9.71 -20.24 10.66
C MET A 149 10.33 -20.56 12.01
N THR A 150 10.47 -19.52 12.84
CA THR A 150 10.93 -19.59 14.21
C THR A 150 10.00 -18.78 15.11
N PRO A 151 10.09 -18.90 16.46
CA PRO A 151 9.35 -18.02 17.37
C PRO A 151 9.68 -16.52 17.22
N GLN A 152 10.80 -16.19 16.55
CA GLN A 152 11.23 -14.82 16.27
C GLN A 152 10.67 -14.30 14.94
N THR A 153 10.09 -15.14 14.09
CA THR A 153 9.48 -14.71 12.82
C THR A 153 8.29 -13.77 13.09
N ARG A 154 8.35 -12.57 12.52
CA ARG A 154 7.28 -11.57 12.61
C ARG A 154 6.53 -11.37 11.31
N PHE A 155 7.27 -11.39 10.20
CA PHE A 155 6.71 -11.13 8.88
C PHE A 155 7.13 -12.17 7.86
N VAL A 156 6.19 -12.49 6.97
CA VAL A 156 6.45 -13.13 5.69
C VAL A 156 6.20 -12.11 4.59
N PHE A 157 7.19 -11.83 3.75
CA PHE A 157 7.14 -10.82 2.70
C PHE A 157 7.31 -11.44 1.32
N PHE A 158 6.46 -11.09 0.37
CA PHE A 158 6.68 -11.48 -1.02
C PHE A 158 5.96 -10.57 -2.02
N GLU A 159 6.36 -10.70 -3.28
CA GLU A 159 5.76 -10.04 -4.43
C GLU A 159 5.07 -11.11 -5.28
N THR A 160 3.87 -10.87 -5.81
CA THR A 160 3.25 -11.81 -6.75
C THR A 160 2.35 -11.06 -7.75
N PRO A 161 2.64 -11.12 -9.06
CA PRO A 161 3.79 -11.78 -9.68
C PRO A 161 5.16 -11.13 -9.32
N THR A 162 6.24 -11.92 -9.29
CA THR A 162 7.59 -11.42 -8.97
C THR A 162 8.30 -10.81 -10.19
N ASN A 163 9.10 -9.76 -9.98
CA ASN A 163 10.08 -9.30 -10.97
C ASN A 163 11.40 -10.08 -10.82
N PRO A 164 12.07 -10.58 -11.88
CA PRO A 164 11.79 -10.40 -13.31
C PRO A 164 11.07 -11.55 -14.01
N ASN A 165 10.87 -12.69 -13.35
CA ASN A 165 10.44 -13.94 -13.98
C ASN A 165 8.94 -14.25 -13.81
N MET A 166 8.15 -13.31 -13.26
CA MET A 166 6.70 -13.42 -13.10
C MET A 166 6.26 -14.66 -12.30
N ARG A 167 7.07 -15.12 -11.33
CA ARG A 167 6.67 -16.23 -10.46
C ARG A 167 5.42 -15.82 -9.69
N VAL A 168 4.49 -16.77 -9.55
CA VAL A 168 3.24 -16.59 -8.84
C VAL A 168 3.31 -17.36 -7.54
N ILE A 169 2.98 -16.68 -6.44
CA ILE A 169 2.94 -17.26 -5.10
C ILE A 169 1.49 -17.36 -4.65
N ASN A 170 1.11 -18.51 -4.08
CA ASN A 170 -0.24 -18.71 -3.56
C ASN A 170 -0.40 -17.95 -2.23
N ILE A 171 -1.03 -16.77 -2.32
CA ILE A 171 -1.21 -15.88 -1.16
C ILE A 171 -1.95 -16.59 -0.02
N ARG A 172 -2.99 -17.37 -0.34
CA ARG A 172 -3.82 -18.02 0.67
C ARG A 172 -3.06 -19.08 1.45
N GLU A 173 -2.36 -19.96 0.75
CA GLU A 173 -1.57 -21.03 1.39
C GLU A 173 -0.41 -20.47 2.23
N VAL A 174 0.27 -19.43 1.73
CA VAL A 174 1.34 -18.75 2.48
C VAL A 174 0.79 -18.05 3.72
N SER A 175 -0.34 -17.36 3.61
CA SER A 175 -1.00 -16.71 4.74
C SER A 175 -1.43 -17.70 5.82
N GLU A 176 -2.09 -18.79 5.44
CA GLU A 176 -2.50 -19.84 6.39
C GLU A 176 -1.29 -20.43 7.12
N ALA A 177 -0.20 -20.73 6.42
CA ALA A 177 1.02 -21.25 7.01
C ALA A 177 1.74 -20.25 7.94
N ALA A 178 1.77 -18.97 7.56
CA ALA A 178 2.36 -17.90 8.38
C ALA A 178 1.56 -17.65 9.66
N HIS A 179 0.24 -17.57 9.55
CA HIS A 179 -0.67 -17.35 10.68
C HIS A 179 -0.64 -18.51 11.68
N ALA A 180 -0.45 -19.76 11.21
CA ALA A 180 -0.27 -20.92 12.10
C ALA A 180 0.93 -20.80 13.06
N HIS A 181 1.88 -19.91 12.76
CA HIS A 181 3.06 -19.63 13.59
C HIS A 181 3.05 -18.20 14.17
N GLY A 182 1.94 -17.47 14.04
CA GLY A 182 1.79 -16.11 14.57
C GLY A 182 2.55 -15.02 13.81
N ALA A 183 3.06 -15.30 12.61
CA ALA A 183 3.64 -14.29 11.73
C ALA A 183 2.58 -13.64 10.85
N ARG A 184 2.82 -12.41 10.41
CA ARG A 184 1.91 -11.63 9.57
C ARG A 184 2.42 -11.56 8.14
N VAL A 185 1.52 -11.45 7.17
CA VAL A 185 1.86 -11.50 5.74
C VAL A 185 1.80 -10.13 5.09
N ILE A 186 2.87 -9.76 4.39
CA ILE A 186 3.01 -8.54 3.59
C ILE A 186 3.14 -8.94 2.12
N VAL A 187 2.20 -8.47 1.29
CA VAL A 187 2.25 -8.69 -0.16
C VAL A 187 2.51 -7.37 -0.88
N ASP A 188 3.58 -7.32 -1.67
CA ASP A 188 3.75 -6.25 -2.66
C ASP A 188 2.85 -6.54 -3.87
N ASN A 189 1.81 -5.73 -4.01
CA ASN A 189 0.80 -5.87 -5.06
C ASN A 189 0.99 -4.86 -6.20
N THR A 190 2.20 -4.29 -6.34
CA THR A 190 2.51 -3.27 -7.35
C THR A 190 2.14 -3.71 -8.77
N TYR A 191 2.39 -4.99 -9.12
CA TYR A 191 2.10 -5.54 -10.45
C TYR A 191 0.61 -5.84 -10.63
N GLY A 192 -0.02 -6.44 -9.62
CA GLY A 192 -1.44 -6.81 -9.69
C GLY A 192 -2.34 -5.58 -9.71
N THR A 193 -2.03 -4.56 -8.91
CA THR A 193 -2.96 -3.48 -8.54
C THR A 193 -4.25 -4.04 -7.90
N PRO A 194 -5.06 -3.23 -7.18
CA PRO A 194 -6.33 -3.71 -6.65
C PRO A 194 -7.34 -4.15 -7.74
N TYR A 195 -7.07 -3.84 -9.02
CA TYR A 195 -7.95 -4.24 -10.13
C TYR A 195 -7.79 -5.73 -10.48
N LEU A 196 -6.56 -6.23 -10.58
CA LEU A 196 -6.31 -7.63 -11.01
C LEU A 196 -6.16 -8.59 -9.84
N GLN A 197 -5.71 -8.11 -8.67
CA GLN A 197 -5.44 -8.95 -7.51
C GLN A 197 -5.73 -8.17 -6.21
N ARG A 198 -6.42 -8.80 -5.25
CA ARG A 198 -6.67 -8.23 -3.92
C ARG A 198 -6.14 -9.18 -2.84
N PRO A 199 -4.87 -9.06 -2.44
CA PRO A 199 -4.23 -10.00 -1.52
C PRO A 199 -4.93 -10.13 -0.15
N MET A 200 -5.55 -9.05 0.33
CA MET A 200 -6.27 -9.08 1.62
C MET A 200 -7.45 -10.07 1.60
N GLU A 201 -8.15 -10.20 0.47
CA GLU A 201 -9.22 -11.23 0.29
C GLU A 201 -8.66 -12.66 0.27
N CYS A 202 -7.34 -12.81 0.11
CA CYS A 202 -6.62 -14.06 0.16
C CYS A 202 -5.93 -14.30 1.51
N GLY A 203 -6.07 -13.41 2.49
CA GLY A 203 -5.51 -13.57 3.84
C GLY A 203 -4.22 -12.82 4.11
N ALA A 204 -3.77 -11.92 3.23
CA ALA A 204 -2.66 -11.03 3.56
C ALA A 204 -3.07 -10.01 4.65
N ASP A 205 -2.20 -9.76 5.62
CA ASP A 205 -2.40 -8.72 6.64
C ASP A 205 -2.18 -7.32 6.07
N PHE A 206 -1.19 -7.21 5.17
CA PHE A 206 -0.76 -5.95 4.60
C PHE A 206 -0.58 -6.06 3.09
N VAL A 207 -0.96 -4.99 2.40
CA VAL A 207 -0.62 -4.78 1.00
C VAL A 207 0.23 -3.53 0.88
N VAL A 208 1.34 -3.63 0.15
CA VAL A 208 2.17 -2.48 -0.21
C VAL A 208 2.16 -2.25 -1.72
N HIS A 209 2.29 -0.99 -2.12
CA HIS A 209 2.38 -0.57 -3.51
C HIS A 209 3.51 0.41 -3.74
N SER A 210 4.19 0.25 -4.87
CA SER A 210 4.82 1.35 -5.59
C SER A 210 3.79 2.01 -6.51
N MET A 211 3.12 3.04 -6.01
CA MET A 211 2.09 3.76 -6.78
C MET A 211 2.67 4.52 -7.99
N THR A 212 3.99 4.72 -8.01
CA THR A 212 4.78 5.16 -9.17
C THR A 212 4.47 4.39 -10.46
N LYS A 213 4.01 3.14 -10.35
CA LYS A 213 3.76 2.24 -11.48
C LYS A 213 2.34 2.41 -12.01
N TYR A 214 1.54 1.35 -12.02
CA TYR A 214 0.22 1.34 -12.65
C TYR A 214 -0.83 2.22 -11.96
N LEU A 215 -0.70 2.49 -10.66
CA LEU A 215 -1.67 3.31 -9.93
C LEU A 215 -1.63 4.78 -10.38
N SER A 216 -0.45 5.39 -10.51
CA SER A 216 -0.28 6.60 -11.33
C SER A 216 -0.60 6.25 -12.79
N GLY A 217 0.26 5.47 -13.43
CA GLY A 217 0.13 5.10 -14.85
C GLY A 217 0.49 6.21 -15.83
N GLN A 218 1.11 7.31 -15.37
CA GLN A 218 1.55 8.42 -16.22
C GLN A 218 3.05 8.73 -16.14
N GLY A 219 3.80 8.11 -15.23
CA GLY A 219 5.26 8.25 -15.16
C GLY A 219 5.75 9.63 -14.72
N ASP A 220 4.91 10.37 -13.99
CA ASP A 220 5.11 11.78 -13.63
C ASP A 220 5.29 12.04 -12.12
N LEU A 221 5.28 10.98 -11.30
CA LEU A 221 5.41 11.06 -9.84
C LEU A 221 6.07 9.81 -9.24
N ILE A 222 6.53 9.92 -7.99
CA ILE A 222 6.96 8.79 -7.17
C ILE A 222 6.07 8.73 -5.93
N ALA A 223 5.52 7.56 -5.62
CA ALA A 223 4.68 7.38 -4.46
C ALA A 223 4.57 5.91 -4.05
N GLY A 224 4.15 5.66 -2.82
CA GLY A 224 3.81 4.33 -2.33
C GLY A 224 2.65 4.35 -1.35
N ALA A 225 2.09 3.18 -1.07
CA ALA A 225 1.01 3.03 -0.10
C ALA A 225 1.17 1.75 0.70
N VAL A 226 0.69 1.78 1.94
CA VAL A 226 0.45 0.62 2.79
C VAL A 226 -1.04 0.54 3.06
N ILE A 227 -1.63 -0.64 2.97
CA ILE A 227 -3.04 -0.92 3.27
C ILE A 227 -3.10 -2.05 4.29
N GLY A 228 -4.00 -1.96 5.27
CA GLY A 228 -4.17 -2.95 6.34
C GLY A 228 -5.36 -2.61 7.26
N SER A 229 -5.33 -3.13 8.49
CA SER A 229 -6.32 -2.77 9.52
C SER A 229 -6.19 -1.30 9.93
N ALA A 230 -7.26 -0.72 10.49
CA ALA A 230 -7.26 0.66 10.94
C ALA A 230 -6.20 0.92 12.04
N ASP A 231 -6.10 0.01 13.00
CA ASP A 231 -5.15 0.11 14.11
C ASP A 231 -3.70 0.03 13.62
N ASP A 232 -3.40 -0.90 12.71
CA ASP A 232 -2.05 -0.99 12.17
C ASP A 232 -1.68 0.23 11.33
N MET A 233 -2.61 0.77 10.53
CA MET A 233 -2.34 1.95 9.73
C MET A 233 -2.16 3.20 10.60
N LEU A 234 -2.79 3.25 11.77
CA LEU A 234 -2.49 4.26 12.79
C LEU A 234 -1.05 4.11 13.29
N THR A 235 -0.59 2.89 13.58
CA THR A 235 0.81 2.63 13.97
C THR A 235 1.78 2.98 12.84
N VAL A 236 1.50 2.59 11.60
CA VAL A 236 2.32 2.95 10.43
C VAL A 236 2.42 4.46 10.24
N ARG A 237 1.30 5.17 10.40
CA ARG A 237 1.27 6.64 10.29
C ARG A 237 2.05 7.32 11.41
N THR A 238 1.87 6.87 12.65
CA THR A 238 2.39 7.55 13.84
C THR A 238 3.80 7.14 14.23
N ILE A 239 4.28 5.98 13.78
CA ILE A 239 5.64 5.50 14.09
C ILE A 239 6.46 5.46 12.81
N GLY A 240 6.11 4.58 11.87
CA GLY A 240 6.87 4.37 10.63
C GLY A 240 7.05 5.62 9.79
N LEU A 241 5.95 6.29 9.47
CA LEU A 241 5.96 7.52 8.68
C LEU A 241 6.46 8.72 9.50
N LYS A 242 5.82 8.98 10.65
CA LYS A 242 6.09 10.19 11.44
C LYS A 242 7.52 10.24 11.99
N ASP A 243 8.00 9.14 12.56
CA ASP A 243 9.20 9.12 13.40
C ASP A 243 10.39 8.39 12.76
N MET A 244 10.14 7.33 11.99
CA MET A 244 11.20 6.46 11.51
C MET A 244 11.70 6.82 10.11
N THR A 245 10.82 7.24 9.20
CA THR A 245 11.18 7.44 7.78
C THR A 245 11.03 8.86 7.27
N GLY A 246 10.01 9.60 7.72
CA GLY A 246 9.70 10.92 7.17
C GLY A 246 9.33 10.90 5.68
N ALA A 247 8.91 9.75 5.13
CA ALA A 247 8.58 9.56 3.72
C ALA A 247 7.21 10.19 3.36
N VAL A 248 7.08 11.51 3.52
CA VAL A 248 5.83 12.25 3.33
C VAL A 248 5.49 12.42 1.85
N LEU A 249 4.29 12.00 1.45
CA LEU A 249 3.78 12.23 0.10
C LEU A 249 3.34 13.70 -0.08
N SER A 250 3.65 14.29 -1.23
CA SER A 250 3.15 15.61 -1.58
C SER A 250 1.62 15.60 -1.77
N PRO A 251 0.87 16.60 -1.29
CA PRO A 251 -0.55 16.73 -1.60
C PRO A 251 -0.81 16.89 -3.10
N PHE A 252 0.15 17.43 -3.85
CA PHE A 252 0.07 17.51 -5.31
C PHE A 252 0.17 16.14 -5.96
N ASP A 253 1.10 15.30 -5.52
CA ASP A 253 1.23 13.93 -6.03
C ASP A 253 0.03 13.08 -5.63
N SER A 254 -0.55 13.33 -4.45
CA SER A 254 -1.81 12.71 -4.03
C SER A 254 -2.95 13.06 -4.99
N PHE A 255 -3.03 14.32 -5.43
CA PHE A 255 -3.98 14.76 -6.44
C PHE A 255 -3.73 14.11 -7.81
N LEU A 256 -2.48 14.00 -8.26
CA LEU A 256 -2.13 13.33 -9.51
C LEU A 256 -2.49 11.84 -9.47
N LEU A 257 -2.26 11.16 -8.34
CA LEU A 257 -2.70 9.78 -8.14
C LEU A 257 -4.22 9.64 -8.18
N LEU A 258 -4.96 10.52 -7.51
CA LEU A 258 -6.43 10.55 -7.59
C LEU A 258 -6.91 10.75 -9.04
N ARG A 259 -6.15 11.45 -9.88
CA ARG A 259 -6.41 11.59 -11.31
C ARG A 259 -6.09 10.29 -12.08
N GLY A 260 -4.94 9.67 -11.83
CA GLY A 260 -4.51 8.44 -12.51
C GLY A 260 -5.41 7.24 -12.21
N ILE A 261 -5.82 7.06 -10.94
CA ILE A 261 -6.64 5.93 -10.47
C ILE A 261 -8.02 5.89 -11.14
N LYS A 262 -8.58 7.05 -11.52
CA LYS A 262 -9.89 7.13 -12.22
C LYS A 262 -9.94 6.33 -13.53
N THR A 263 -8.79 6.07 -14.13
CA THR A 263 -8.67 5.33 -15.41
C THR A 263 -8.00 3.97 -15.24
N LEU A 264 -7.79 3.52 -13.99
CA LEU A 264 -7.02 2.30 -13.70
C LEU A 264 -7.59 1.08 -14.43
N GLU A 265 -8.88 0.82 -14.29
CA GLU A 265 -9.55 -0.30 -14.97
C GLU A 265 -9.33 -0.26 -16.49
N LEU A 266 -9.61 0.89 -17.13
CA LEU A 266 -9.44 1.05 -18.58
C LEU A 266 -8.00 0.79 -19.04
N ARG A 267 -7.02 1.31 -18.29
CA ARG A 267 -5.61 1.13 -18.59
C ARG A 267 -5.18 -0.32 -18.39
N MET A 268 -5.56 -0.94 -17.27
CA MET A 268 -5.17 -2.32 -16.97
C MET A 268 -5.76 -3.31 -17.97
N VAL A 269 -7.03 -3.16 -18.37
CA VAL A 269 -7.62 -3.98 -19.44
C VAL A 269 -6.79 -3.88 -20.71
N ARG A 270 -6.48 -2.67 -21.18
CA ARG A 270 -5.69 -2.50 -22.40
C ARG A 270 -4.25 -3.02 -22.24
N HIS A 271 -3.61 -2.84 -21.08
CA HIS A 271 -2.29 -3.39 -20.82
C HIS A 271 -2.29 -4.92 -20.94
N CYS A 272 -3.25 -5.60 -20.30
CA CYS A 272 -3.38 -7.05 -20.35
C CYS A 272 -3.68 -7.56 -21.77
N GLU A 273 -4.62 -6.95 -22.49
CA GLU A 273 -4.95 -7.32 -23.89
C GLU A 273 -3.72 -7.21 -24.81
N SER A 274 -2.99 -6.10 -24.70
CA SER A 274 -1.82 -5.83 -25.52
C SER A 274 -0.68 -6.80 -25.18
N ALA A 275 -0.45 -7.02 -23.88
CA ALA A 275 0.58 -7.94 -23.40
C ALA A 275 0.29 -9.39 -23.80
N LEU A 276 -0.97 -9.85 -23.75
CA LEU A 276 -1.33 -11.21 -24.18
C LEU A 276 -1.12 -11.40 -25.68
N THR A 277 -1.45 -10.38 -26.49
CA THR A 277 -1.20 -10.41 -27.94
C THR A 277 0.30 -10.57 -28.21
N LEU A 278 1.12 -9.71 -27.60
CA LEU A 278 2.57 -9.74 -27.76
C LEU A 278 3.18 -11.06 -27.22
N ALA A 279 2.72 -11.55 -26.08
CA ALA A 279 3.21 -12.79 -25.50
C ALA A 279 2.99 -13.99 -26.43
N ARG A 280 1.82 -14.08 -27.09
CA ARG A 280 1.53 -15.13 -28.08
C ARG A 280 2.40 -15.01 -29.33
N GLU A 281 2.65 -13.79 -29.79
CA GLU A 281 3.56 -13.55 -30.92
C GLU A 281 4.99 -13.98 -30.57
N ILE A 282 5.49 -13.59 -29.39
CA ILE A 282 6.82 -13.94 -28.89
C ILE A 282 6.96 -15.46 -28.69
N GLU A 283 5.96 -16.13 -28.11
CA GLU A 283 5.95 -17.59 -27.90
C GLU A 283 6.10 -18.37 -29.21
N SER A 284 5.59 -17.82 -30.32
CA SER A 284 5.71 -18.42 -31.65
C SER A 284 6.99 -18.03 -32.41
N HIS A 285 7.78 -17.09 -31.90
CA HIS A 285 8.89 -16.50 -32.64
C HIS A 285 10.16 -17.38 -32.56
N PRO A 286 10.80 -17.76 -33.68
CA PRO A 286 11.89 -18.75 -33.71
C PRO A 286 13.21 -18.32 -33.03
N GLN A 287 13.29 -17.10 -32.52
CA GLN A 287 14.46 -16.57 -31.80
C GLN A 287 14.29 -16.56 -30.28
N VAL A 288 13.15 -17.06 -29.78
CA VAL A 288 12.82 -17.24 -28.36
C VAL A 288 12.52 -18.73 -28.15
#